data_AF-A0A816ITB1-F1
#
_entry.id   AF-A0A816ITB1-F1
#
_cell.length_a   1.000
_cell.length_b   1.000
_cell.length_c   1.000
_cell.angle_alpha   90.00
_cell.angle_beta   90.00
_cell.angle_gamma   90.00
#
_symmetry.space_group_name_H-M   'P 1'
#
loop_
_entity.id
_entity.type
_entity.pdbx_description
1 polymer ?
#
loop_
_entity_poly.entity_id
_entity_poly.type
_entity_poly.pdbx_seq_one_letter_code
_entity_poly.pdbx_strand_id
1 'polypeptide(L)'
;MVRKKKKGNNFKLLTLFLFLGTCLGDYGIGVGIGDGGAWVGGGGGGGKQQTNAAYSALQSWKSAITEDPSGVLKTWVGEDVCSYKGIFCSGSSVIAVDLNKANLKGNIVKDLSLLSDLTILHLNSNRFSGPIPVSFRALESLQELDLSNNRFSGSFPQATIYIPNLIYLDLRFNSFTGSVPENLFNKQLDAILLNNNQFTGEIPRNLGYSSASVINLANNKLSGEIPTSFGISGSRLKEVLFLNNQLTGCIPESVGMFSEIEVFDVSFNSLMGHVPDTISCLSEIEVLNFAHNKLSGDLPDLVCSLRNLINLTVAFNFFSGFSSECSRVSSGFDFTGNCIPGVGYQRPRPDCSVIAGGALSCLRIPAQPLTCAAILGSKVTSSP
;
A
#
# COMPACT_ATOMS: atom_id res chain seq x y z
N MET A 1 -32.85 -21.98 -6.40
CA MET A 1 -31.43 -22.26 -6.69
C MET A 1 -30.89 -21.21 -7.67
N VAL A 2 -30.22 -20.15 -7.19
CA VAL A 2 -29.26 -19.27 -7.92
C VAL A 2 -28.64 -18.37 -6.84
N ARG A 3 -27.35 -18.55 -6.52
CA ARG A 3 -26.59 -17.62 -5.65
C ARG A 3 -25.99 -16.51 -6.52
N LYS A 4 -26.46 -15.26 -6.40
CA LYS A 4 -25.70 -14.10 -6.91
C LYS A 4 -24.48 -13.87 -6.02
N LYS A 5 -23.28 -14.19 -6.51
CA LYS A 5 -22.02 -13.73 -5.88
C LYS A 5 -21.96 -12.20 -5.98
N LYS A 6 -22.01 -11.49 -4.85
CA LYS A 6 -21.44 -10.14 -4.77
C LYS A 6 -19.92 -10.30 -4.94
N LYS A 7 -19.34 -9.81 -6.05
CA LYS A 7 -17.91 -9.50 -6.09
C LYS A 7 -17.71 -8.19 -5.32
N GLY A 8 -16.73 -8.15 -4.43
CA GLY A 8 -16.32 -6.91 -3.77
C GLY A 8 -15.65 -6.00 -4.78
N ASN A 9 -16.13 -4.76 -4.90
CA ASN A 9 -15.62 -3.76 -5.84
C ASN A 9 -15.18 -2.46 -5.14
N ASN A 10 -15.07 -2.48 -3.80
CA ASN A 10 -14.87 -1.26 -3.00
C ASN A 10 -13.41 -0.75 -2.96
N PHE A 11 -12.43 -1.50 -3.49
CA PHE A 11 -11.02 -1.07 -3.51
C PHE A 11 -10.59 -0.34 -4.80
N LYS A 12 -11.34 -0.45 -5.90
CA LYS A 12 -10.98 0.15 -7.21
C LYS A 12 -11.01 1.69 -7.27
N LEU A 13 -11.29 2.38 -6.16
CA LEU A 13 -11.50 3.84 -6.13
C LEU A 13 -10.45 4.62 -5.34
N LEU A 14 -9.49 3.96 -4.67
CA LEU A 14 -8.59 4.65 -3.74
C LEU A 14 -7.34 5.27 -4.40
N THR A 15 -6.91 4.76 -5.57
CA THR A 15 -5.61 5.14 -6.16
C THR A 15 -5.72 6.03 -7.40
N LEU A 16 -6.84 5.97 -8.15
CA LEU A 16 -7.04 6.86 -9.32
C LEU A 16 -7.17 8.35 -8.93
N PHE A 17 -7.45 8.66 -7.66
CA PHE A 17 -7.48 10.02 -7.12
C PHE A 17 -6.12 10.54 -6.61
N LEU A 18 -5.05 9.74 -6.59
CA LEU A 18 -3.73 10.20 -6.13
C LEU A 18 -2.94 11.01 -7.19
N PHE A 19 -3.44 11.11 -8.43
CA PHE A 19 -2.80 11.87 -9.50
C PHE A 19 -3.34 13.29 -9.72
N LEU A 20 -4.40 13.73 -9.00
CA LEU A 20 -4.95 15.09 -9.11
C LEU A 20 -5.52 15.63 -7.79
N GLY A 21 -4.96 16.75 -7.30
CA GLY A 21 -5.76 17.79 -6.60
C GLY A 21 -5.67 17.89 -5.06
N THR A 22 -4.97 18.95 -4.61
CA THR A 22 -5.44 20.00 -3.69
C THR A 22 -6.45 19.68 -2.55
N CYS A 23 -6.07 20.08 -1.32
CA CYS A 23 -6.95 20.18 -0.16
C CYS A 23 -8.12 21.17 -0.33
N LEU A 24 -9.36 20.68 -0.23
CA LEU A 24 -10.57 21.34 0.31
C LEU A 24 -11.44 20.20 0.90
N GLY A 25 -12.13 20.27 2.05
CA GLY A 25 -12.37 21.38 2.95
C GLY A 25 -13.79 21.93 2.84
N ASP A 26 -14.80 21.29 3.47
CA ASP A 26 -15.91 22.04 4.08
C ASP A 26 -16.81 21.28 5.09
N TYR A 27 -17.66 22.06 5.77
CA TYR A 27 -18.56 21.76 6.90
C TYR A 27 -19.91 21.08 6.54
N GLY A 28 -20.58 20.52 7.55
CA GLY A 28 -22.01 20.19 7.55
C GLY A 28 -22.58 19.96 8.96
N ILE A 29 -23.73 20.58 9.30
CA ILE A 29 -24.31 20.65 10.67
C ILE A 29 -25.77 20.17 10.70
N GLY A 30 -26.13 19.38 11.73
CA GLY A 30 -27.53 19.20 12.22
C GLY A 30 -28.46 18.35 11.33
N VAL A 31 -29.63 17.87 11.77
CA VAL A 31 -30.38 17.98 13.04
C VAL A 31 -31.13 16.65 13.27
N GLY A 32 -31.48 16.27 14.52
CA GLY A 32 -32.15 15.00 14.84
C GLY A 32 -33.60 15.10 15.34
N ILE A 33 -34.29 13.96 15.32
CA ILE A 33 -35.59 13.58 15.93
C ILE A 33 -35.51 12.05 16.14
N GLY A 34 -36.08 11.37 17.15
CA GLY A 34 -36.84 11.75 18.35
C GLY A 34 -37.59 10.52 18.91
N ASP A 35 -38.04 10.58 20.17
CA ASP A 35 -38.78 9.53 20.91
C ASP A 35 -38.04 8.17 21.11
N GLY A 36 -38.23 7.40 22.19
CA GLY A 36 -39.05 7.60 23.38
C GLY A 36 -39.46 6.24 23.97
N GLY A 37 -38.97 5.86 25.15
CA GLY A 37 -39.30 4.55 25.74
C GLY A 37 -38.54 4.22 27.03
N ALA A 38 -39.17 4.49 28.18
CA ALA A 38 -38.65 4.07 29.48
C ALA A 38 -39.06 2.63 29.80
N TRP A 39 -38.13 1.83 30.34
CA TRP A 39 -38.44 0.55 30.97
C TRP A 39 -37.71 0.43 32.31
N VAL A 40 -38.47 0.19 33.37
CA VAL A 40 -37.97 -0.10 34.73
C VAL A 40 -38.11 -1.60 34.97
N GLY A 41 -37.02 -2.26 35.33
CA GLY A 41 -37.02 -3.68 35.68
C GLY A 41 -35.76 -4.02 36.49
N GLY A 42 -35.92 -4.17 37.81
CA GLY A 42 -34.85 -4.61 38.69
C GLY A 42 -34.78 -6.14 38.80
N GLY A 43 -33.60 -6.66 39.12
CA GLY A 43 -33.37 -8.08 39.38
C GLY A 43 -31.89 -8.43 39.31
N GLY A 44 -31.23 -8.58 40.45
CA GLY A 44 -29.79 -8.86 40.52
C GLY A 44 -29.46 -10.36 40.40
N GLY A 45 -28.22 -10.67 39.99
CA GLY A 45 -27.68 -12.03 40.04
C GLY A 45 -26.37 -12.26 39.29
N GLY A 46 -25.27 -12.44 40.02
CA GLY A 46 -24.23 -13.41 39.64
C GLY A 46 -23.18 -13.09 38.56
N GLY A 47 -23.15 -11.90 37.94
CA GLY A 47 -22.13 -11.57 36.91
C GLY A 47 -21.10 -10.52 37.37
N LYS A 48 -19.96 -10.94 37.96
CA LYS A 48 -18.94 -9.99 38.51
C LYS A 48 -17.46 -10.32 38.25
N GLN A 49 -17.16 -11.20 37.28
CA GLN A 49 -15.77 -11.54 36.91
C GLN A 49 -15.42 -11.24 35.44
N GLN A 50 -16.40 -10.88 34.62
CA GLN A 50 -16.20 -10.49 33.21
C GLN A 50 -16.69 -9.05 32.95
N THR A 51 -16.73 -8.24 34.01
CA THR A 51 -17.06 -6.82 34.06
C THR A 51 -15.77 -6.00 34.24
N ASN A 52 -15.11 -5.49 33.21
CA ASN A 52 -15.22 -5.77 31.78
C ASN A 52 -13.81 -5.62 31.20
N ALA A 53 -13.24 -6.65 30.54
CA ALA A 53 -11.85 -6.59 30.07
C ALA A 53 -11.63 -5.44 29.06
N ALA A 54 -12.65 -5.15 28.25
CA ALA A 54 -12.65 -4.00 27.35
C ALA A 54 -12.67 -2.66 28.10
N TYR A 55 -13.39 -2.55 29.21
CA TYR A 55 -13.37 -1.34 30.05
C TYR A 55 -11.97 -1.09 30.59
N SER A 56 -11.32 -2.12 31.16
CA SER A 56 -9.95 -1.99 31.68
C SER A 56 -8.94 -1.60 30.58
N ALA A 57 -9.05 -2.20 29.39
CA ALA A 57 -8.22 -1.87 28.23
C ALA A 57 -8.42 -0.41 27.77
N LEU A 58 -9.68 0.02 27.62
CA LEU A 58 -10.04 1.35 27.13
C LEU A 58 -9.73 2.45 28.16
N GLN A 59 -9.89 2.20 29.46
CA GLN A 59 -9.47 3.14 30.50
C GLN A 59 -7.94 3.21 30.65
N SER A 60 -7.23 2.08 30.53
CA SER A 60 -5.76 2.07 30.44
C SER A 60 -5.30 2.93 29.26
N TRP A 61 -5.90 2.74 28.07
CA TRP A 61 -5.55 3.52 26.89
C TRP A 61 -5.92 5.00 27.02
N LYS A 62 -7.11 5.32 27.54
CA LYS A 62 -7.53 6.70 27.86
C LYS A 62 -6.52 7.40 28.75
N SER A 63 -5.93 6.71 29.74
CA SER A 63 -4.90 7.29 30.60
C SER A 63 -3.58 7.57 29.88
N ALA A 64 -3.30 6.87 28.77
CA ALA A 64 -2.15 7.11 27.90
C ALA A 64 -2.40 8.15 26.80
N ILE A 65 -3.61 8.73 26.72
CA ILE A 65 -3.94 9.84 25.82
C ILE A 65 -3.82 11.16 26.58
N THR A 66 -2.91 11.99 26.10
CA THR A 66 -2.46 13.24 26.73
C THR A 66 -3.17 14.48 26.22
N GLU A 67 -3.68 14.45 24.98
CA GLU A 67 -4.50 15.53 24.41
C GLU A 67 -5.65 14.95 23.60
N ASP A 68 -6.86 15.45 23.86
CA ASP A 68 -8.09 15.17 23.11
C ASP A 68 -8.79 16.51 22.78
N PRO A 69 -8.34 17.25 21.74
CA PRO A 69 -8.90 18.55 21.39
C PRO A 69 -10.37 18.48 20.98
N SER A 70 -10.77 17.34 20.41
CA SER A 70 -12.10 17.06 19.88
C SER A 70 -13.09 16.60 20.97
N GLY A 71 -12.62 16.30 22.18
CA GLY A 71 -13.41 15.82 23.31
C GLY A 71 -14.06 14.46 23.07
N VAL A 72 -13.49 13.59 22.23
CA VAL A 72 -14.03 12.26 21.91
C VAL A 72 -14.13 11.38 23.16
N LEU A 73 -13.10 11.41 24.00
CA LEU A 73 -12.94 10.59 25.20
C LEU A 73 -13.81 11.06 26.37
N LYS A 74 -14.55 12.17 26.22
CA LYS A 74 -15.56 12.62 27.21
C LYS A 74 -16.65 11.58 27.44
N THR A 75 -16.99 10.81 26.40
CA THR A 75 -17.97 9.71 26.45
C THR A 75 -17.43 8.44 27.11
N TRP A 76 -16.10 8.31 27.29
CA TRP A 76 -15.46 7.10 27.80
C TRP A 76 -15.52 7.00 29.33
N VAL A 77 -16.72 6.91 29.90
CA VAL A 77 -17.00 6.91 31.34
C VAL A 77 -18.07 5.87 31.67
N GLY A 78 -17.88 5.10 32.74
CA GLY A 78 -18.80 4.02 33.16
C GLY A 78 -18.54 2.69 32.43
N GLU A 79 -19.17 1.61 32.90
CA GLU A 79 -18.88 0.23 32.45
C GLU A 79 -19.46 -0.10 31.05
N ASP A 80 -20.41 0.69 30.55
CA ASP A 80 -20.97 0.55 29.20
C ASP A 80 -20.02 1.14 28.14
N VAL A 81 -18.99 0.36 27.82
CA VAL A 81 -18.00 0.67 26.75
C VAL A 81 -18.62 0.80 25.36
N CYS A 82 -19.83 0.30 25.14
CA CYS A 82 -20.49 0.36 23.83
C CYS A 82 -21.19 1.71 23.58
N SER A 83 -21.36 2.52 24.65
CA SER A 83 -21.76 3.93 24.54
C SER A 83 -20.61 4.88 24.17
N TYR A 84 -19.37 4.40 24.18
CA TYR A 84 -18.18 5.22 23.99
C TYR A 84 -18.03 5.63 22.52
N LYS A 85 -17.83 6.93 22.27
CA LYS A 85 -17.62 7.43 20.91
C LYS A 85 -16.37 6.80 20.29
N GLY A 86 -16.55 6.19 19.11
CA GLY A 86 -15.50 5.48 18.37
C GLY A 86 -15.34 4.01 18.74
N ILE A 87 -16.14 3.48 19.68
CA ILE A 87 -16.18 2.06 20.03
C ILE A 87 -17.45 1.45 19.45
N PHE A 88 -17.34 0.28 18.82
CA PHE A 88 -18.46 -0.43 18.21
C PHE A 88 -18.51 -1.86 18.72
N CYS A 89 -19.70 -2.30 19.12
CA CYS A 89 -19.92 -3.60 19.73
C CYS A 89 -20.83 -4.51 18.90
N SER A 90 -20.66 -5.82 19.07
CA SER A 90 -21.63 -6.85 18.71
C SER A 90 -22.03 -7.59 19.99
N GLY A 91 -23.25 -7.37 20.47
CA GLY A 91 -23.63 -7.73 21.83
C GLY A 91 -22.75 -7.00 22.85
N SER A 92 -22.12 -7.73 23.76
CA SER A 92 -21.19 -7.21 24.77
C SER A 92 -19.73 -7.08 24.33
N SER A 93 -19.38 -7.59 23.15
CA SER A 93 -17.99 -7.63 22.66
C SER A 93 -17.66 -6.42 21.80
N VAL A 94 -16.54 -5.75 22.08
CA VAL A 94 -15.99 -4.68 21.25
C VAL A 94 -15.39 -5.31 19.99
N ILE A 95 -16.01 -5.03 18.83
CA ILE A 95 -15.59 -5.58 17.53
C ILE A 95 -14.83 -4.57 16.69
N ALA A 96 -15.04 -3.27 16.88
CA ALA A 96 -14.28 -2.25 16.15
C ALA A 96 -13.98 -1.02 17.01
N VAL A 97 -12.83 -0.42 16.73
CA VAL A 97 -12.43 0.90 17.22
C VAL A 97 -12.12 1.76 16.00
N ASP A 98 -12.91 2.81 15.78
CA ASP A 98 -12.65 3.86 14.78
C ASP A 98 -12.53 5.20 15.50
N LEU A 99 -11.31 5.75 15.49
CA LEU A 99 -10.98 7.08 15.98
C LEU A 99 -10.33 7.93 14.88
N ASN A 100 -10.66 7.65 13.62
CA ASN A 100 -10.15 8.36 12.47
C ASN A 100 -10.39 9.88 12.60
N LYS A 101 -9.35 10.67 12.33
CA LYS A 101 -9.36 12.15 12.37
C LYS A 101 -9.72 12.75 13.74
N ALA A 102 -9.64 11.98 14.83
CA ALA A 102 -9.96 12.46 16.18
C ALA A 102 -8.93 13.46 16.76
N ASN A 103 -7.74 13.56 16.17
CA ASN A 103 -6.63 14.43 16.58
C ASN A 103 -6.06 14.13 18.00
N LEU A 104 -6.23 12.88 18.45
CA LEU A 104 -5.77 12.38 19.75
C LEU A 104 -4.24 12.27 19.78
N LYS A 105 -3.62 12.68 20.89
CA LYS A 105 -2.16 12.55 21.11
C LYS A 105 -1.88 11.68 22.32
N GLY A 106 -1.10 10.63 22.14
CA GLY A 106 -0.77 9.68 23.20
C GLY A 106 0.01 8.49 22.65
N ASN A 107 0.00 7.38 23.37
CA ASN A 107 0.61 6.13 22.91
C ASN A 107 -0.44 5.00 22.87
N ILE A 108 -0.21 3.97 22.07
CA ILE A 108 -0.98 2.73 22.11
C ILE A 108 -0.46 1.90 23.30
N VAL A 109 -1.38 1.45 24.17
CA VAL A 109 -1.03 0.62 25.34
C VAL A 109 -1.10 -0.88 25.01
N LYS A 110 -0.29 -1.68 25.72
CA LYS A 110 -0.30 -3.14 25.59
C LYS A 110 -1.67 -3.76 25.87
N ASP A 111 -2.44 -3.15 26.78
CA ASP A 111 -3.70 -3.70 27.32
C ASP A 111 -4.84 -3.69 26.29
N LEU A 112 -4.69 -2.98 25.17
CA LEU A 112 -5.61 -3.09 24.04
C LEU A 112 -5.66 -4.50 23.45
N SER A 113 -4.64 -5.34 23.67
CA SER A 113 -4.69 -6.76 23.30
C SER A 113 -5.68 -7.59 24.13
N LEU A 114 -6.33 -7.01 25.15
CA LEU A 114 -7.45 -7.64 25.87
C LEU A 114 -8.76 -7.57 25.08
N LEU A 115 -8.81 -6.79 23.99
CA LEU A 115 -9.94 -6.75 23.06
C LEU A 115 -9.86 -7.93 22.07
N SER A 116 -10.02 -9.17 22.56
CA SER A 116 -9.86 -10.41 21.77
C SER A 116 -10.72 -10.48 20.51
N ASP A 117 -11.88 -9.85 20.57
CA ASP A 117 -12.92 -9.91 19.55
C ASP A 117 -12.81 -8.74 18.54
N LEU A 118 -11.80 -7.88 18.69
CA LEU A 118 -11.55 -6.72 17.84
C LEU A 118 -11.17 -7.17 16.43
N THR A 119 -12.02 -6.85 15.45
CA THR A 119 -11.80 -7.13 14.03
C THR A 119 -11.23 -5.93 13.28
N ILE A 120 -11.52 -4.71 13.73
CA ILE A 120 -11.13 -3.46 13.06
C ILE A 120 -10.50 -2.49 14.08
N LEU A 121 -9.30 -1.99 13.78
CA LEU A 121 -8.66 -0.88 14.51
C LEU A 121 -8.23 0.19 13.52
N HIS A 122 -9.00 1.29 13.44
CA HIS A 122 -8.72 2.43 12.56
C HIS A 122 -8.40 3.68 13.37
N LEU A 123 -7.17 4.19 13.22
CA LEU A 123 -6.62 5.33 13.96
C LEU A 123 -6.04 6.41 13.03
N ASN A 124 -6.47 6.45 11.77
CA ASN A 124 -5.96 7.40 10.76
C ASN A 124 -6.00 8.85 11.25
N SER A 125 -5.00 9.65 10.89
CA SER A 125 -4.97 11.10 11.15
C SER A 125 -5.10 11.46 12.64
N ASN A 126 -4.25 10.85 13.45
CA ASN A 126 -4.08 11.17 14.86
C ASN A 126 -2.63 11.60 15.14
N ARG A 127 -2.27 11.74 16.41
CA ARG A 127 -0.94 12.11 16.89
C ARG A 127 -0.41 11.05 17.85
N PHE A 128 -0.78 9.78 17.64
CA PHE A 128 -0.25 8.66 18.42
C PHE A 128 1.23 8.42 18.11
N SER A 129 2.01 8.07 19.12
CA SER A 129 3.48 7.93 19.02
C SER A 129 4.02 6.67 19.68
N GLY A 130 5.33 6.44 19.47
CA GLY A 130 6.06 5.28 20.00
C GLY A 130 5.92 4.03 19.12
N PRO A 131 6.40 2.87 19.61
CA PRO A 131 6.29 1.59 18.91
C PRO A 131 4.90 0.95 19.12
N ILE A 132 4.51 0.08 18.20
CA ILE A 132 3.29 -0.74 18.35
C ILE A 132 3.58 -1.88 19.36
N PRO A 133 2.71 -2.11 20.38
CA PRO A 133 2.97 -3.14 21.39
C PRO A 133 3.09 -4.56 20.81
N VAL A 134 4.08 -5.31 21.29
CA VAL A 134 4.27 -6.73 20.90
C VAL A 134 3.05 -7.60 21.25
N SER A 135 2.23 -7.18 22.21
CA SER A 135 1.00 -7.87 22.59
C SER A 135 -0.08 -7.88 21.49
N PHE A 136 0.01 -7.02 20.46
CA PHE A 136 -0.94 -6.99 19.34
C PHE A 136 -1.01 -8.32 18.59
N ARG A 137 0.03 -9.19 18.67
CA ARG A 137 0.00 -10.56 18.14
C ARG A 137 -1.14 -11.43 18.70
N ALA A 138 -1.72 -11.05 19.85
CA ALA A 138 -2.82 -11.76 20.51
C ALA A 138 -4.21 -11.26 20.09
N LEU A 139 -4.30 -10.26 19.20
CA LEU A 139 -5.57 -9.80 18.61
C LEU A 139 -6.01 -10.77 17.50
N GLU A 140 -6.34 -12.01 17.88
CA GLU A 140 -6.56 -13.10 16.91
C GLU A 140 -7.66 -12.81 15.89
N SER A 141 -8.68 -12.03 16.28
CA SER A 141 -9.82 -11.64 15.44
C SER A 141 -9.52 -10.49 14.46
N LEU A 142 -8.40 -9.78 14.62
CA LEU A 142 -8.12 -8.53 13.90
C LEU A 142 -7.86 -8.78 12.42
N GLN A 143 -8.67 -8.13 11.57
CA GLN A 143 -8.66 -8.21 10.11
C GLN A 143 -8.10 -6.93 9.48
N GLU A 144 -8.47 -5.76 10.03
CA GLU A 144 -8.04 -4.46 9.53
C GLU A 144 -7.29 -3.66 10.60
N LEU A 145 -6.07 -3.22 10.26
CA LEU A 145 -5.25 -2.34 11.09
C LEU A 145 -4.82 -1.12 10.28
N ASP A 146 -5.46 0.02 10.53
CA ASP A 146 -5.08 1.32 9.99
C ASP A 146 -4.48 2.20 11.10
N LEU A 147 -3.18 2.45 10.99
CA LEU A 147 -2.38 3.28 11.87
C LEU A 147 -1.80 4.50 11.13
N SER A 148 -2.34 4.81 9.95
CA SER A 148 -1.77 5.79 9.04
C SER A 148 -1.88 7.24 9.53
N ASN A 149 -1.03 8.12 9.01
CA ASN A 149 -0.98 9.55 9.35
C ASN A 149 -0.93 9.77 10.88
N ASN A 150 0.14 9.28 11.49
CA ASN A 150 0.40 9.33 12.92
C ASN A 150 1.89 9.68 13.17
N ARG A 151 2.40 9.44 14.38
CA ARG A 151 3.78 9.70 14.80
C ARG A 151 4.44 8.42 15.35
N PHE A 152 3.99 7.25 14.91
CA PHE A 152 4.58 5.97 15.30
C PHE A 152 6.02 5.87 14.81
N SER A 153 6.88 5.22 15.58
CA SER A 153 8.33 5.17 15.33
C SER A 153 8.98 3.91 15.89
N GLY A 154 10.24 3.70 15.50
CA GLY A 154 10.97 2.45 15.74
C GLY A 154 10.97 1.56 14.50
N SER A 155 11.39 0.30 14.64
CA SER A 155 11.39 -0.67 13.54
C SER A 155 9.98 -1.02 13.07
N PHE A 156 9.88 -1.74 11.93
CA PHE A 156 8.64 -2.39 11.51
C PHE A 156 7.97 -3.13 12.70
N PRO A 157 6.65 -3.00 12.91
CA PRO A 157 5.95 -3.60 14.04
C PRO A 157 5.73 -5.10 13.84
N GLN A 158 6.78 -5.91 14.08
CA GLN A 158 6.82 -7.36 13.82
C GLN A 158 5.62 -8.16 14.36
N ALA A 159 4.93 -7.66 15.40
CA ALA A 159 3.70 -8.25 15.92
C ALA A 159 2.60 -8.41 14.85
N THR A 160 2.49 -7.48 13.88
CA THR A 160 1.45 -7.50 12.82
C THR A 160 1.54 -8.73 11.91
N ILE A 161 2.74 -9.28 11.72
CA ILE A 161 2.98 -10.51 10.94
C ILE A 161 2.43 -11.74 11.65
N TYR A 162 2.34 -11.71 12.98
CA TYR A 162 1.85 -12.81 13.80
C TYR A 162 0.36 -12.70 14.15
N ILE A 163 -0.34 -11.66 13.69
CA ILE A 163 -1.80 -11.55 13.82
C ILE A 163 -2.43 -12.50 12.79
N PRO A 164 -3.11 -13.59 13.18
CA PRO A 164 -3.50 -14.64 12.24
C PRO A 164 -4.39 -14.15 11.10
N ASN A 165 -5.50 -13.48 11.44
CA ASN A 165 -6.56 -13.11 10.50
C ASN A 165 -6.39 -11.73 9.85
N LEU A 166 -5.28 -11.02 10.10
CA LEU A 166 -5.03 -9.70 9.53
C LEU A 166 -4.90 -9.79 8.00
N ILE A 167 -5.71 -9.01 7.28
CA ILE A 167 -5.77 -8.92 5.81
C ILE A 167 -5.42 -7.52 5.28
N TYR A 168 -5.64 -6.46 6.06
CA TYR A 168 -5.33 -5.08 5.69
C TYR A 168 -4.37 -4.46 6.71
N LEU A 169 -3.21 -3.99 6.23
CA LEU A 169 -2.19 -3.33 7.05
C LEU A 169 -1.79 -1.99 6.45
N ASP A 170 -2.16 -0.91 7.14
CA ASP A 170 -1.80 0.46 6.76
C ASP A 170 -0.98 1.15 7.86
N LEU A 171 0.29 1.41 7.52
CA LEU A 171 1.27 2.09 8.36
C LEU A 171 1.74 3.41 7.74
N ARG A 172 1.06 3.90 6.69
CA ARG A 172 1.51 5.06 5.90
C ARG A 172 1.67 6.34 6.72
N PHE A 173 2.52 7.26 6.26
CA PHE A 173 2.69 8.59 6.91
C PHE A 173 3.00 8.45 8.41
N ASN A 174 4.10 7.78 8.71
CA ASN A 174 4.64 7.59 10.06
C ASN A 174 6.17 7.79 10.06
N SER A 175 6.86 7.38 11.12
CA SER A 175 8.32 7.45 11.25
C SER A 175 8.93 6.09 11.56
N PHE A 176 8.40 5.02 10.96
CA PHE A 176 9.01 3.69 11.04
C PHE A 176 10.35 3.65 10.29
N THR A 177 11.34 2.94 10.84
CA THR A 177 12.72 2.83 10.35
C THR A 177 13.15 1.36 10.21
N GLY A 178 14.39 1.13 9.74
CA GLY A 178 14.93 -0.21 9.55
C GLY A 178 14.41 -0.87 8.27
N SER A 179 14.64 -2.18 8.12
CA SER A 179 14.21 -2.93 6.95
C SER A 179 12.74 -3.37 7.03
N VAL A 180 12.13 -3.54 5.85
CA VAL A 180 10.88 -4.29 5.71
C VAL A 180 11.22 -5.78 5.89
N PRO A 181 10.60 -6.50 6.83
CA PRO A 181 10.95 -7.89 7.10
C PRO A 181 10.42 -8.83 6.02
N GLU A 182 11.24 -9.79 5.60
CA GLU A 182 10.91 -10.79 4.57
C GLU A 182 9.59 -11.52 4.89
N ASN A 183 9.38 -11.95 6.13
CA ASN A 183 8.18 -12.66 6.57
C ASN A 183 6.85 -11.89 6.37
N LEU A 184 6.87 -10.58 6.10
CA LEU A 184 5.68 -9.81 5.74
C LEU A 184 5.03 -10.35 4.45
N PHE A 185 5.82 -10.65 3.42
CA PHE A 185 5.30 -11.08 2.12
C PHE A 185 4.92 -12.57 2.07
N ASN A 186 5.27 -13.33 3.12
CA ASN A 186 4.76 -14.69 3.33
C ASN A 186 3.37 -14.71 3.99
N LYS A 187 2.90 -13.57 4.55
CA LYS A 187 1.59 -13.47 5.17
C LYS A 187 0.51 -13.23 4.12
N GLN A 188 -0.65 -13.85 4.32
CA GLN A 188 -1.84 -13.62 3.50
C GLN A 188 -2.47 -12.25 3.83
N LEU A 189 -1.91 -11.19 3.25
CA LEU A 189 -2.47 -9.84 3.23
C LEU A 189 -3.07 -9.56 1.84
N ASP A 190 -4.07 -8.68 1.79
CA ASP A 190 -4.63 -8.12 0.56
C ASP A 190 -4.03 -6.73 0.26
N ALA A 191 -3.82 -5.90 1.29
CA ALA A 191 -3.19 -4.59 1.16
C ALA A 191 -2.01 -4.41 2.14
N ILE A 192 -0.87 -3.96 1.60
CA ILE A 192 0.35 -3.64 2.34
C ILE A 192 0.74 -2.20 2.03
N LEU A 193 0.45 -1.28 2.96
CA LEU A 193 0.61 0.16 2.74
C LEU A 193 1.64 0.72 3.73
N LEU A 194 2.88 0.93 3.25
CA LEU A 194 4.05 1.33 4.05
C LEU A 194 4.66 2.68 3.62
N ASN A 195 4.08 3.36 2.63
CA ASN A 195 4.65 4.58 2.08
C ASN A 195 4.72 5.77 3.04
N ASN A 196 5.60 6.73 2.75
CA ASN A 196 5.85 7.91 3.57
C ASN A 196 6.29 7.52 4.99
N ASN A 197 7.35 6.74 5.05
CA ASN A 197 8.06 6.31 6.25
C ASN A 197 9.57 6.52 6.06
N GLN A 198 10.39 5.90 6.90
CA GLN A 198 11.85 5.96 6.82
C GLN A 198 12.47 4.56 6.71
N PHE A 199 11.77 3.61 6.07
CA PHE A 199 12.30 2.26 5.84
C PHE A 199 13.53 2.30 4.94
N THR A 200 14.52 1.45 5.24
CA THR A 200 15.87 1.41 4.64
C THR A 200 16.26 0.00 4.26
N GLY A 201 17.22 -0.16 3.35
CA GLY A 201 17.71 -1.46 2.90
C GLY A 201 16.92 -2.00 1.71
N GLU A 202 17.16 -3.26 1.37
CA GLU A 202 16.61 -3.88 0.16
C GLU A 202 15.13 -4.25 0.27
N ILE A 203 14.44 -4.25 -0.88
CA ILE A 203 13.13 -4.89 -1.02
C ILE A 203 13.32 -6.40 -0.85
N PRO A 204 12.61 -7.08 0.08
CA PRO A 204 12.78 -8.50 0.30
C PRO A 204 12.53 -9.37 -0.94
N ARG A 205 13.41 -10.36 -1.16
CA ARG A 205 13.40 -11.22 -2.36
C ARG A 205 12.16 -12.09 -2.50
N ASN A 206 11.40 -12.27 -1.43
CA ASN A 206 10.15 -13.02 -1.43
C ASN A 206 8.91 -12.16 -1.78
N LEU A 207 9.08 -10.85 -2.07
CA LEU A 207 8.01 -9.93 -2.45
C LEU A 207 7.05 -10.52 -3.50
N GLY A 208 7.59 -11.22 -4.52
CA GLY A 208 6.80 -11.83 -5.59
C GLY A 208 5.82 -12.92 -5.14
N TYR A 209 6.02 -13.53 -3.96
CA TYR A 209 5.11 -14.54 -3.39
C TYR A 209 3.93 -13.93 -2.62
N SER A 210 3.87 -12.61 -2.45
CA SER A 210 2.79 -11.97 -1.72
C SER A 210 1.43 -12.20 -2.39
N SER A 211 0.40 -12.50 -1.57
CA SER A 211 -0.99 -12.61 -2.02
C SER A 211 -1.67 -11.27 -2.25
N ALA A 212 -1.01 -10.16 -1.91
CA ALA A 212 -1.59 -8.83 -1.91
C ALA A 212 -2.07 -8.41 -3.31
N SER A 213 -3.16 -7.63 -3.34
CA SER A 213 -3.60 -6.88 -4.52
C SER A 213 -2.95 -5.50 -4.60
N VAL A 214 -2.57 -4.90 -3.46
CA VAL A 214 -1.92 -3.58 -3.39
C VAL A 214 -0.67 -3.63 -2.51
N ILE A 215 0.48 -3.21 -3.06
CA ILE A 215 1.72 -2.99 -2.31
C ILE A 215 2.24 -1.58 -2.59
N ASN A 216 2.27 -0.74 -1.54
CA ASN A 216 2.78 0.63 -1.63
C ASN A 216 3.96 0.85 -0.67
N LEU A 217 5.17 0.98 -1.22
CA LEU A 217 6.42 1.23 -0.51
C LEU A 217 7.00 2.62 -0.84
N ALA A 218 6.25 3.48 -1.53
CA ALA A 218 6.68 4.79 -2.00
C ALA A 218 7.21 5.72 -0.89
N ASN A 219 7.97 6.76 -1.24
CA ASN A 219 8.44 7.78 -0.31
C ASN A 219 9.14 7.18 0.93
N ASN A 220 10.16 6.37 0.70
CA ASN A 220 10.98 5.72 1.73
C ASN A 220 12.47 5.88 1.38
N LYS A 221 13.35 5.13 2.07
CA LYS A 221 14.80 5.10 1.84
C LYS A 221 15.25 3.70 1.40
N LEU A 222 14.38 2.94 0.72
CA LEU A 222 14.70 1.59 0.23
C LEU A 222 15.75 1.68 -0.89
N SER A 223 16.67 0.74 -0.91
CA SER A 223 17.87 0.74 -1.76
C SER A 223 18.06 -0.61 -2.45
N GLY A 224 19.05 -0.72 -3.35
CA GLY A 224 19.32 -1.96 -4.07
C GLY A 224 18.31 -2.20 -5.18
N GLU A 225 18.22 -3.44 -5.66
CA GLU A 225 17.49 -3.79 -6.88
C GLU A 225 16.03 -4.19 -6.62
N ILE A 226 15.18 -4.07 -7.65
CA ILE A 226 13.89 -4.77 -7.67
C ILE A 226 14.19 -6.28 -7.81
N PRO A 227 13.74 -7.15 -6.90
CA PRO A 227 14.11 -8.56 -6.94
C PRO A 227 13.74 -9.26 -8.26
N THR A 228 14.63 -10.08 -8.80
CA THR A 228 14.40 -10.81 -10.07
C THR A 228 13.24 -11.82 -9.99
N SER A 229 12.85 -12.22 -8.78
CA SER A 229 11.65 -13.01 -8.48
C SER A 229 10.32 -12.26 -8.65
N PHE A 230 10.35 -10.92 -8.81
CA PHE A 230 9.17 -10.08 -8.80
C PHE A 230 8.33 -10.27 -10.08
N GLY A 231 7.22 -11.01 -9.93
CA GLY A 231 6.29 -11.36 -11.02
C GLY A 231 6.17 -12.86 -11.29
N ILE A 232 7.18 -13.66 -10.94
CA ILE A 232 7.24 -15.10 -11.27
C ILE A 232 6.03 -15.87 -10.71
N SER A 233 5.61 -15.57 -9.49
CA SER A 233 4.59 -16.34 -8.76
C SER A 233 3.14 -16.09 -9.20
N GLY A 234 2.91 -15.23 -10.21
CA GLY A 234 1.57 -14.97 -10.74
C GLY A 234 0.60 -14.38 -9.72
N SER A 235 1.08 -13.46 -8.88
CA SER A 235 0.30 -12.80 -7.82
C SER A 235 -0.91 -12.04 -8.37
N ARG A 236 -1.88 -11.77 -7.50
CA ARG A 236 -3.03 -10.89 -7.77
C ARG A 236 -2.72 -9.39 -7.67
N LEU A 237 -1.44 -9.00 -7.75
CA LEU A 237 -1.02 -7.61 -7.67
C LEU A 237 -1.67 -6.79 -8.79
N LYS A 238 -2.45 -5.80 -8.36
CA LYS A 238 -3.08 -4.77 -9.19
C LYS A 238 -2.30 -3.47 -9.14
N GLU A 239 -1.78 -3.12 -7.98
CA GLU A 239 -1.10 -1.84 -7.78
C GLU A 239 0.22 -2.04 -7.06
N VAL A 240 1.29 -1.55 -7.68
CA VAL A 240 2.66 -1.62 -7.19
C VAL A 240 3.28 -0.23 -7.27
N LEU A 241 3.56 0.36 -6.11
CA LEU A 241 4.01 1.75 -5.99
C LEU A 241 5.33 1.79 -5.19
N PHE A 242 6.46 1.94 -5.88
CA PHE A 242 7.80 2.04 -5.30
C PHE A 242 8.44 3.43 -5.50
N LEU A 243 7.68 4.41 -5.97
CA LEU A 243 8.20 5.73 -6.32
C LEU A 243 8.91 6.46 -5.16
N ASN A 244 9.85 7.34 -5.48
CA ASN A 244 10.61 8.13 -4.52
C ASN A 244 11.31 7.26 -3.46
N ASN A 245 12.28 6.47 -3.93
CA ASN A 245 13.17 5.63 -3.14
C ASN A 245 14.61 5.77 -3.70
N GLN A 246 15.53 4.91 -3.27
CA GLN A 246 16.92 4.84 -3.73
C GLN A 246 17.19 3.54 -4.51
N LEU A 247 16.20 3.01 -5.22
CA LEU A 247 16.33 1.76 -5.97
C LEU A 247 17.28 1.91 -7.16
N THR A 248 18.04 0.86 -7.45
CA THR A 248 19.08 0.78 -8.49
C THR A 248 18.92 -0.50 -9.32
N GLY A 249 19.84 -0.75 -10.26
CA GLY A 249 19.77 -1.92 -11.14
C GLY A 249 18.72 -1.76 -12.23
N CYS A 250 18.32 -2.87 -12.83
CA CYS A 250 17.42 -2.92 -13.98
C CYS A 250 15.96 -3.21 -13.55
N ILE A 251 14.98 -2.97 -14.43
CA ILE A 251 13.63 -3.50 -14.25
C ILE A 251 13.65 -4.99 -14.67
N PRO A 252 13.25 -5.96 -13.81
CA PRO A 252 13.30 -7.37 -14.15
C PRO A 252 12.32 -7.77 -15.28
N GLU A 253 12.74 -8.68 -16.17
CA GLU A 253 11.86 -9.26 -17.20
C GLU A 253 10.63 -9.95 -16.63
N SER A 254 10.75 -10.50 -15.41
CA SER A 254 9.66 -11.15 -14.67
C SER A 254 8.49 -10.23 -14.34
N VAL A 255 8.66 -8.90 -14.36
CA VAL A 255 7.53 -7.95 -14.21
C VAL A 255 6.45 -8.21 -15.26
N GLY A 256 6.83 -8.55 -16.50
CA GLY A 256 5.90 -8.91 -17.57
C GLY A 256 5.04 -10.16 -17.34
N MET A 257 5.23 -10.87 -16.21
CA MET A 257 4.44 -12.05 -15.82
C MET A 257 3.18 -11.70 -15.01
N PHE A 258 3.02 -10.44 -14.57
CA PHE A 258 1.81 -9.97 -13.88
C PHE A 258 0.63 -9.87 -14.87
N SER A 259 -0.41 -10.68 -14.64
CA SER A 259 -1.60 -10.73 -15.49
C SER A 259 -2.78 -9.87 -15.00
N GLU A 260 -2.67 -9.25 -13.83
CA GLU A 260 -3.75 -8.44 -13.22
C GLU A 260 -3.28 -7.03 -12.81
N ILE A 261 -2.05 -6.63 -13.16
CA ILE A 261 -1.49 -5.34 -12.76
C ILE A 261 -2.13 -4.19 -13.56
N GLU A 262 -2.73 -3.26 -12.83
CA GLU A 262 -3.43 -2.07 -13.31
C GLU A 262 -2.54 -0.82 -13.15
N VAL A 263 -1.68 -0.75 -12.12
CA VAL A 263 -0.75 0.37 -11.86
C VAL A 263 0.65 -0.13 -11.49
N PHE A 264 1.68 0.37 -12.18
CA PHE A 264 3.09 0.17 -11.83
C PHE A 264 3.86 1.50 -11.86
N ASP A 265 4.26 1.99 -10.68
CA ASP A 265 5.03 3.23 -10.52
C ASP A 265 6.35 2.97 -9.80
N VAL A 266 7.45 3.20 -10.51
CA VAL A 266 8.83 3.14 -9.99
C VAL A 266 9.58 4.46 -10.20
N SER A 267 8.84 5.55 -10.39
CA SER A 267 9.41 6.88 -10.66
C SER A 267 10.26 7.43 -9.49
N PHE A 268 11.10 8.43 -9.76
CA PHE A 268 11.99 9.03 -8.75
C PHE A 268 12.86 7.98 -8.03
N ASN A 269 13.65 7.25 -8.80
CA ASN A 269 14.62 6.26 -8.32
C ASN A 269 15.96 6.42 -9.08
N SER A 270 16.84 5.44 -9.01
CA SER A 270 18.09 5.35 -9.79
C SER A 270 18.16 4.07 -10.64
N LEU A 271 17.01 3.56 -11.08
CA LEU A 271 16.91 2.42 -12.00
C LEU A 271 17.58 2.77 -13.33
N MET A 272 18.23 1.81 -13.97
CA MET A 272 19.05 2.02 -15.17
C MET A 272 18.92 0.89 -16.19
N GLY A 273 19.49 1.10 -17.37
CA GLY A 273 19.40 0.14 -18.48
C GLY A 273 18.06 0.22 -19.21
N HIS A 274 17.76 -0.83 -19.96
CA HIS A 274 16.59 -0.89 -20.83
C HIS A 274 15.33 -1.29 -20.05
N VAL A 275 14.17 -0.80 -20.50
CA VAL A 275 12.87 -1.37 -20.11
C VAL A 275 12.72 -2.73 -20.81
N PRO A 276 12.41 -3.83 -20.11
CA PRO A 276 12.32 -5.14 -20.74
C PRO A 276 11.10 -5.24 -21.67
N ASP A 277 11.25 -5.94 -22.79
CA ASP A 277 10.18 -6.12 -23.80
C ASP A 277 8.92 -6.76 -23.21
N THR A 278 9.08 -7.54 -22.14
CA THR A 278 8.01 -8.24 -21.42
C THR A 278 7.00 -7.29 -20.77
N ILE A 279 7.31 -6.00 -20.59
CA ILE A 279 6.32 -4.97 -20.19
C ILE A 279 5.15 -4.89 -21.19
N SER A 280 5.37 -5.23 -22.47
CA SER A 280 4.30 -5.34 -23.47
C SER A 280 3.31 -6.50 -23.25
N CYS A 281 3.54 -7.34 -22.23
CA CYS A 281 2.65 -8.45 -21.86
C CYS A 281 1.68 -8.12 -20.72
N LEU A 282 1.77 -6.92 -20.14
CA LEU A 282 0.88 -6.46 -19.06
C LEU A 282 -0.50 -6.07 -19.61
N SER A 283 -1.39 -7.04 -19.81
CA SER A 283 -2.66 -6.83 -20.53
C SER A 283 -3.63 -5.86 -19.84
N GLU A 284 -3.63 -5.81 -18.51
CA GLU A 284 -4.57 -5.01 -17.70
C GLU A 284 -4.00 -3.65 -17.26
N ILE A 285 -2.79 -3.28 -17.70
CA ILE A 285 -2.12 -2.07 -17.20
C ILE A 285 -2.81 -0.79 -17.70
N GLU A 286 -3.15 0.08 -16.75
CA GLU A 286 -3.77 1.39 -16.98
C GLU A 286 -2.74 2.53 -16.79
N VAL A 287 -1.80 2.39 -15.84
CA VAL A 287 -0.79 3.41 -15.51
C VAL A 287 0.61 2.81 -15.42
N LEU A 288 1.52 3.28 -16.27
CA LEU A 288 2.96 3.03 -16.22
C LEU A 288 3.73 4.33 -15.94
N ASN A 289 4.45 4.38 -14.82
CA ASN A 289 5.26 5.55 -14.48
C ASN A 289 6.71 5.15 -14.13
N PHE A 290 7.61 5.50 -15.04
CA PHE A 290 9.06 5.26 -14.96
C PHE A 290 9.86 6.57 -14.82
N ALA A 291 9.19 7.70 -14.59
CA ALA A 291 9.78 9.02 -14.63
C ALA A 291 10.96 9.21 -13.66
N HIS A 292 11.86 10.15 -13.94
CA HIS A 292 12.98 10.51 -13.05
C HIS A 292 13.81 9.29 -12.60
N ASN A 293 14.34 8.57 -13.59
CA ASN A 293 15.27 7.45 -13.41
C ASN A 293 16.49 7.65 -14.33
N LYS A 294 17.30 6.59 -14.51
CA LYS A 294 18.47 6.54 -15.41
C LYS A 294 18.26 5.49 -16.52
N LEU A 295 17.01 5.21 -16.89
CA LEU A 295 16.67 4.26 -17.95
C LEU A 295 17.12 4.79 -19.31
N SER A 296 17.53 3.89 -20.21
CA SER A 296 18.18 4.21 -21.48
C SER A 296 17.85 3.20 -22.58
N GLY A 297 18.30 3.49 -23.79
CA GLY A 297 17.92 2.75 -24.99
C GLY A 297 16.53 3.14 -25.49
N ASP A 298 15.89 2.27 -26.26
CA ASP A 298 14.58 2.53 -26.85
C ASP A 298 13.45 1.93 -26.01
N LEU A 299 12.32 2.63 -25.92
CA LEU A 299 11.11 2.10 -25.29
C LEU A 299 10.53 0.97 -26.16
N PRO A 300 10.20 -0.23 -25.62
CA PRO A 300 9.74 -1.36 -26.43
C PRO A 300 8.48 -1.05 -27.23
N ASP A 301 8.49 -1.44 -28.51
CA ASP A 301 7.56 -0.91 -29.53
C ASP A 301 6.08 -1.05 -29.21
N LEU A 302 5.73 -2.13 -28.50
CA LEU A 302 4.35 -2.52 -28.21
C LEU A 302 3.78 -1.86 -26.94
N VAL A 303 4.58 -1.18 -26.11
CA VAL A 303 4.11 -0.57 -24.85
C VAL A 303 2.98 0.43 -25.12
N CYS A 304 3.15 1.30 -26.11
CA CYS A 304 2.12 2.28 -26.50
C CYS A 304 0.91 1.67 -27.23
N SER A 305 0.92 0.37 -27.53
CA SER A 305 -0.21 -0.38 -28.10
C SER A 305 -0.99 -1.20 -27.07
N LEU A 306 -0.59 -1.15 -25.80
CA LEU A 306 -1.29 -1.81 -24.69
C LEU A 306 -2.71 -1.27 -24.56
N ARG A 307 -3.69 -2.15 -24.77
CA ARG A 307 -5.11 -1.80 -24.96
C ARG A 307 -5.72 -0.95 -23.85
N ASN A 308 -5.29 -1.18 -22.61
CA ASN A 308 -5.86 -0.54 -21.43
C ASN A 308 -5.02 0.63 -20.91
N LEU A 309 -3.86 0.93 -21.53
CA LEU A 309 -2.91 1.93 -21.04
C LEU A 309 -3.46 3.36 -21.23
N ILE A 310 -3.74 4.03 -20.12
CA ILE A 310 -4.29 5.40 -20.06
C ILE A 310 -3.17 6.43 -19.87
N ASN A 311 -2.16 6.13 -19.04
CA ASN A 311 -1.06 7.03 -18.73
C ASN A 311 0.28 6.30 -18.82
N LEU A 312 1.21 6.87 -19.58
CA LEU A 312 2.59 6.42 -19.70
C LEU A 312 3.53 7.60 -19.48
N THR A 313 4.22 7.63 -18.35
CA THR A 313 5.22 8.67 -18.08
C THR A 313 6.61 8.04 -18.04
N VAL A 314 7.44 8.37 -19.02
CA VAL A 314 8.86 7.98 -19.09
C VAL A 314 9.80 9.20 -18.96
N ALA A 315 9.24 10.33 -18.54
CA ALA A 315 9.92 11.62 -18.48
C ALA A 315 11.20 11.62 -17.64
N PHE A 316 12.14 12.51 -17.97
CA PHE A 316 13.39 12.70 -17.23
C PHE A 316 14.28 11.44 -17.12
N ASN A 317 14.33 10.61 -18.16
CA ASN A 317 15.25 9.48 -18.33
C ASN A 317 16.32 9.79 -19.41
N PHE A 318 16.92 8.77 -20.01
CA PHE A 318 17.89 8.84 -21.11
C PHE A 318 17.46 7.97 -22.31
N PHE A 319 16.15 7.84 -22.56
CA PHE A 319 15.66 7.09 -23.72
C PHE A 319 16.13 7.75 -25.03
N SER A 320 16.55 6.91 -25.99
CA SER A 320 17.00 7.31 -27.33
C SER A 320 15.89 7.26 -28.39
N GLY A 321 14.82 6.52 -28.14
CA GLY A 321 13.79 6.23 -29.12
C GLY A 321 12.54 5.57 -28.54
N PHE A 322 11.50 5.48 -29.38
CA PHE A 322 10.26 4.76 -29.17
C PHE A 322 9.64 4.41 -30.54
N SER A 323 8.63 3.54 -30.58
CA SER A 323 7.94 3.20 -31.83
C SER A 323 7.08 4.34 -32.39
N SER A 324 6.80 4.30 -33.70
CA SER A 324 5.88 5.24 -34.35
C SER A 324 4.45 5.22 -33.79
N GLU A 325 4.06 4.14 -33.11
CA GLU A 325 2.74 4.05 -32.46
C GLU A 325 2.67 4.93 -31.21
N CYS A 326 3.77 5.10 -30.47
CA CYS A 326 3.85 6.09 -29.38
C CYS A 326 3.61 7.52 -29.86
N SER A 327 4.02 7.85 -31.09
CA SER A 327 3.78 9.18 -31.70
C SER A 327 2.31 9.46 -32.03
N ARG A 328 1.46 8.42 -32.11
CA ARG A 328 0.03 8.53 -32.45
C ARG A 328 -0.87 8.70 -31.24
N VAL A 329 -0.41 8.27 -30.06
CA VAL A 329 -1.19 8.25 -28.81
C VAL A 329 -0.67 9.36 -27.89
N SER A 330 -1.05 10.61 -28.19
CA SER A 330 -0.46 11.80 -27.55
C SER A 330 -1.21 12.32 -26.31
N SER A 331 -2.40 11.80 -26.00
CA SER A 331 -3.17 12.19 -24.82
C SER A 331 -2.80 11.32 -23.62
N GLY A 332 -2.05 11.87 -22.67
CA GLY A 332 -1.70 11.20 -21.40
C GLY A 332 -0.32 10.54 -21.35
N PHE A 333 0.48 10.65 -22.42
CA PHE A 333 1.84 10.11 -22.45
C PHE A 333 2.89 11.23 -22.37
N ASP A 334 3.90 11.08 -21.50
CA ASP A 334 4.96 12.07 -21.28
C ASP A 334 6.36 11.48 -21.53
N PHE A 335 7.02 12.03 -22.56
CA PHE A 335 8.36 11.69 -23.03
C PHE A 335 9.39 12.82 -22.81
N THR A 336 9.04 13.87 -22.07
CA THR A 336 9.91 15.05 -21.84
C THR A 336 11.19 14.70 -21.09
N GLY A 337 12.24 15.52 -21.22
CA GLY A 337 13.49 15.32 -20.48
C GLY A 337 14.24 14.02 -20.81
N ASN A 338 14.08 13.47 -22.02
CA ASN A 338 14.82 12.31 -22.53
C ASN A 338 15.88 12.73 -23.56
N CYS A 339 16.39 11.79 -24.36
CA CYS A 339 17.44 11.99 -25.36
C CYS A 339 16.99 11.60 -26.78
N ILE A 340 15.71 11.81 -27.08
CA ILE A 340 15.05 11.27 -28.28
C ILE A 340 15.18 12.26 -29.45
N PRO A 341 15.86 11.89 -30.56
CA PRO A 341 16.04 12.79 -31.69
C PRO A 341 14.71 13.21 -32.34
N GLY A 342 14.58 14.50 -32.68
CA GLY A 342 13.40 15.03 -33.38
C GLY A 342 12.16 15.27 -32.50
N VAL A 343 12.21 14.94 -31.20
CA VAL A 343 11.13 15.19 -30.24
C VAL A 343 11.38 16.50 -29.48
N GLY A 344 10.31 17.20 -29.07
CA GLY A 344 10.40 18.43 -28.28
C GLY A 344 10.78 18.19 -26.80
N TYR A 345 11.21 19.25 -26.11
CA TYR A 345 11.46 19.25 -24.66
C TYR A 345 12.42 18.16 -24.15
N GLN A 346 13.43 17.81 -24.95
CA GLN A 346 14.47 16.83 -24.62
C GLN A 346 15.64 17.49 -23.87
N ARG A 347 16.50 16.69 -23.24
CA ARG A 347 17.70 17.17 -22.55
C ARG A 347 18.67 17.85 -23.53
N PRO A 348 19.38 18.90 -23.12
CA PRO A 348 20.42 19.53 -23.94
C PRO A 348 21.66 18.62 -24.05
N ARG A 349 22.53 18.92 -25.02
CA ARG A 349 23.92 18.45 -24.96
C ARG A 349 24.68 19.26 -23.90
N PRO A 350 25.59 18.65 -23.11
CA PRO A 350 26.18 17.34 -23.29
C PRO A 350 25.48 16.18 -22.56
N ASP A 351 24.37 16.39 -21.86
CA ASP A 351 23.74 15.36 -21.01
C ASP A 351 23.41 14.07 -21.76
N CYS A 352 22.92 14.18 -23.01
CA CYS A 352 22.65 13.03 -23.87
C CYS A 352 23.88 12.38 -24.52
N SER A 353 25.07 12.96 -24.34
CA SER A 353 26.33 12.37 -24.82
C SER A 353 26.91 11.34 -23.83
N VAL A 354 26.34 11.24 -22.62
CA VAL A 354 26.79 10.32 -21.56
C VAL A 354 25.64 9.38 -21.19
N ILE A 355 25.65 8.17 -21.77
CA ILE A 355 24.65 7.15 -21.43
C ILE A 355 24.92 6.64 -20.01
N ALA A 356 24.07 7.04 -19.06
CA ALA A 356 24.05 6.45 -17.73
C ALA A 356 23.76 4.94 -17.85
N GLY A 357 24.65 4.11 -17.31
CA GLY A 357 24.52 2.65 -17.36
C GLY A 357 25.15 1.95 -18.58
N GLY A 358 26.01 2.62 -19.37
CA GLY A 358 26.74 1.99 -20.48
C GLY A 358 27.77 0.89 -20.11
N ALA A 359 27.83 0.47 -18.84
CA ALA A 359 28.56 -0.72 -18.41
C ALA A 359 27.67 -1.97 -18.53
N LEU A 360 28.27 -3.16 -18.62
CA LEU A 360 27.59 -4.43 -18.96
C LEU A 360 26.45 -4.89 -18.02
N SER A 361 26.14 -4.15 -16.95
CA SER A 361 25.27 -4.56 -15.83
C SER A 361 23.79 -4.78 -16.18
N CYS A 362 23.28 -4.17 -17.26
CA CYS A 362 21.90 -4.35 -17.74
C CYS A 362 21.88 -4.64 -19.26
N LEU A 363 22.91 -5.32 -19.79
CA LEU A 363 22.90 -5.73 -21.20
C LEU A 363 21.79 -6.75 -21.45
N ARG A 364 21.00 -6.52 -22.51
CA ARG A 364 20.30 -7.61 -23.22
C ARG A 364 21.36 -8.66 -23.56
N ILE A 365 21.34 -9.80 -22.86
CA ILE A 365 21.77 -11.04 -23.51
C ILE A 365 20.79 -11.22 -24.67
N PRO A 366 21.25 -11.41 -25.92
CA PRO A 366 20.37 -11.57 -27.07
C PRO A 366 19.71 -12.95 -27.07
N ALA A 367 18.84 -13.19 -26.09
CA ALA A 367 17.74 -14.11 -26.23
C ALA A 367 16.75 -13.55 -27.27
N GLN A 368 15.97 -14.44 -27.90
CA GLN A 368 14.82 -13.97 -28.67
C GLN A 368 13.87 -13.18 -27.74
N PRO A 369 13.16 -12.14 -28.23
CA PRO A 369 12.16 -11.46 -27.43
C PRO A 369 11.22 -12.49 -26.80
N LEU A 370 11.12 -12.48 -25.47
CA LEU A 370 10.20 -13.37 -24.75
C LEU A 370 8.78 -12.98 -25.12
N THR A 371 8.24 -13.65 -26.15
CA THR A 371 6.86 -13.45 -26.57
C THR A 371 5.92 -13.72 -25.41
N CYS A 372 4.84 -12.94 -25.28
CA CYS A 372 3.89 -13.12 -24.18
C CYS A 372 3.33 -14.55 -24.11
N ALA A 373 3.25 -15.25 -25.25
CA ALA A 373 2.91 -16.67 -25.32
C ALA A 373 3.94 -17.60 -24.62
N ALA A 374 5.24 -17.36 -24.81
CA ALA A 374 6.31 -18.11 -24.13
C ALA A 374 6.30 -17.87 -22.61
N ILE A 375 6.02 -16.63 -22.19
CA ILE A 375 5.89 -16.26 -20.78
C ILE A 375 4.70 -17.00 -20.13
N LEU A 376 3.53 -16.97 -20.77
CA LEU A 376 2.32 -17.66 -20.28
C LEU A 376 2.44 -19.19 -20.30
N GLY A 377 3.16 -19.76 -21.27
CA GLY A 377 3.36 -21.20 -21.41
C GLY A 377 4.23 -21.84 -20.32
N SER A 378 5.13 -21.07 -19.69
CA SER A 378 6.03 -21.57 -18.64
C SER A 378 5.32 -21.95 -17.33
N LYS A 379 4.06 -21.55 -17.13
CA LYS A 379 3.25 -21.88 -15.93
C LYS A 379 2.75 -23.34 -15.86
N VAL A 380 3.10 -24.21 -16.81
CA VAL A 380 2.43 -25.52 -17.00
C VAL A 380 3.27 -26.75 -16.59
N THR A 381 4.58 -26.64 -16.35
CA THR A 381 5.45 -27.83 -16.11
C THR A 381 6.14 -27.84 -14.74
N SER A 382 5.38 -28.13 -13.69
CA SER A 382 5.93 -28.57 -12.39
C SER A 382 4.97 -29.47 -11.60
N SER A 383 4.89 -30.75 -11.98
CA SER A 383 4.34 -31.90 -11.24
C SER A 383 4.62 -33.18 -12.05
N PRO A 384 4.72 -34.38 -11.45
CA PRO A 384 4.52 -34.70 -10.03
C PRO A 384 5.73 -34.40 -9.14
#